data_AF-A0A6L8HZ98-F1
#
_entry.id   AF-A0A6L8HZ98-F1
#
_cell.length_a   1.000
_cell.length_b   1.000
_cell.length_c   1.000
_cell.angle_alpha   90.00
_cell.angle_beta   90.00
_cell.angle_gamma   90.00
#
_symmetry.space_group_name_H-M   'P 1'
#
loop_
_entity.id
_entity.type
_entity.pdbx_description
1 polymer ?
#
loop_
_entity_poly.entity_id
_entity_poly.type
_entity_poly.pdbx_seq_one_letter_code
_entity_poly.pdbx_strand_id
1 'polypeptide(L)' 'LMSVTNAISGIIIVGALLQIGAVHWVVVFLSFVGVLIASINVVGGFLVTRRMLAMFQKS' A
#
# COMPACT_ATOMS: atom_id res chain seq x y z
N LEU A 1 -3.37 13.29 -11.19
CA LEU A 1 -2.52 12.07 -11.35
C LEU A 1 -1.73 11.68 -10.10
N MET A 2 -1.91 12.36 -8.95
CA MET A 2 -1.17 12.07 -7.71
C MET A 2 -1.72 10.87 -6.90
N SER A 3 -3.04 10.61 -6.96
CA SER A 3 -3.66 9.52 -6.18
C SER A 3 -3.27 8.13 -6.70
N VAL A 4 -3.12 7.99 -8.03
CA VAL A 4 -2.74 6.72 -8.67
C VAL A 4 -1.26 6.41 -8.42
N THR A 5 -0.38 7.41 -8.51
CA THR A 5 1.05 7.21 -8.20
C THR A 5 1.26 6.85 -6.74
N ASN A 6 0.43 7.37 -5.82
CA ASN A 6 0.42 6.93 -4.42
C ASN A 6 0.03 5.45 -4.30
N ALA A 7 -1.06 5.02 -4.92
CA ALA A 7 -1.46 3.60 -4.89
C ALA A 7 -0.40 2.66 -5.50
N ILE A 8 0.29 3.08 -6.56
CA ILE A 8 1.38 2.33 -7.19
C ILE A 8 2.62 2.25 -6.28
N SER A 9 2.91 3.29 -5.49
CA SER A 9 4.00 3.26 -4.51
C SER A 9 3.84 2.16 -3.47
N GLY A 10 2.63 1.62 -3.29
CA GLY A 10 2.35 0.44 -2.48
C GLY A 10 3.07 -0.85 -2.91
N ILE A 11 3.78 -0.87 -4.05
CA ILE A 11 4.66 -1.98 -4.49
C ILE A 11 5.71 -2.36 -3.44
N ILE A 12 6.03 -1.45 -2.50
CA ILE A 12 6.86 -1.73 -1.32
C ILE A 12 6.39 -2.97 -0.51
N ILE A 13 5.12 -3.36 -0.62
CA ILE A 13 4.59 -4.58 0.01
C ILE A 13 5.36 -5.84 -0.43
N VAL A 14 5.85 -5.89 -1.66
CA VAL A 14 6.62 -7.03 -2.19
C VAL A 14 7.92 -7.20 -1.41
N GLY A 15 8.63 -6.11 -1.13
CA GLY A 15 9.86 -6.14 -0.34
C GLY A 15 9.61 -6.60 1.10
N ALA A 16 8.50 -6.20 1.70
CA ALA A 16 8.13 -6.63 3.05
C ALA A 16 7.76 -8.12 3.11
N LEU A 17 7.03 -8.63 2.11
CA LEU A 17 6.64 -10.04 2.00
C LEU A 17 7.85 -10.98 1.84
N LEU A 18 8.89 -10.55 1.12
CA LEU A 18 10.13 -11.34 0.98
C LEU A 18 10.81 -11.59 2.34
N GLN A 19 10.65 -10.67 3.29
CA GLN A 19 11.32 -10.73 4.59
C GLN A 19 10.50 -11.39 5.71
N ILE A 20 9.25 -11.80 5.45
CA ILE A 20 8.37 -12.46 6.44
C ILE A 20 8.94 -13.79 6.95
N GLY A 21 9.75 -14.47 6.14
CA GLY A 21 10.42 -15.74 6.50
C GLY A 21 11.81 -15.59 7.11
N ALA A 22 12.20 -14.38 7.52
CA ALA A 22 13.54 -14.14 8.07
C ALA A 22 13.75 -14.86 9.41
N VAL A 23 14.99 -15.32 9.66
CA VAL A 23 15.38 -16.00 10.91
C VAL A 23 15.36 -15.05 12.11
N HIS A 24 15.64 -13.76 11.88
CA HIS A 24 15.75 -12.77 12.94
C HIS A 24 14.38 -12.15 13.28
N TRP A 25 13.94 -12.32 14.52
CA TRP A 25 12.60 -11.90 14.97
C TRP A 25 12.30 -10.40 14.75
N VAL A 26 13.31 -9.53 14.89
CA VAL A 26 13.14 -8.09 14.64
C VAL A 26 12.83 -7.82 13.16
N VAL A 27 13.44 -8.59 12.25
CA VAL A 27 13.18 -8.44 10.80
C VAL A 27 11.74 -8.85 10.51
N VAL A 28 11.29 -9.98 11.05
CA VAL A 28 9.90 -10.44 10.90
C VAL A 28 8.90 -9.41 11.43
N PHE A 29 9.17 -8.82 12.60
CA PHE A 29 8.32 -7.78 13.17
C PHE A 29 8.26 -6.52 12.28
N LEU A 30 9.41 -6.05 11.78
CA LEU A 30 9.46 -4.91 10.86
C LEU A 30 8.78 -5.21 9.53
N SER A 31 8.91 -6.43 9.02
CA SER A 31 8.20 -6.89 7.82
C SER A 31 6.69 -6.89 8.01
N PHE A 32 6.21 -7.36 9.15
CA PHE A 32 4.79 -7.32 9.49
C PHE A 32 4.26 -5.88 9.50
N VAL A 33 4.96 -4.95 10.17
CA VAL A 33 4.60 -3.52 10.19
C VAL A 33 4.66 -2.93 8.78
N GLY A 34 5.68 -3.29 7.99
CA GLY A 34 5.83 -2.85 6.61
C GLY A 34 4.66 -3.30 5.72
N VAL A 35 4.24 -4.56 5.81
CA VAL A 35 3.06 -5.08 5.10
C VAL A 35 1.80 -4.32 5.51
N LEU A 36 1.63 -4.03 6.80
CA LEU A 36 0.46 -3.29 7.31
C LEU A 36 0.40 -1.87 6.75
N ILE A 37 1.50 -1.12 6.80
CA ILE A 37 1.57 0.25 6.26
C ILE A 37 1.37 0.25 4.74
N ALA A 38 2.01 -0.68 4.02
CA ALA A 38 1.86 -0.80 2.57
C ALA A 38 0.41 -1.11 2.19
N SER A 39 -0.27 -1.98 2.95
CA SER A 39 -1.68 -2.31 2.74
C SER A 39 -2.58 -1.09 2.91
N ILE A 40 -2.35 -0.26 3.93
CA ILE A 40 -3.09 1.01 4.14
C ILE A 40 -2.87 1.95 2.95
N ASN A 41 -1.63 2.07 2.46
CA ASN A 41 -1.31 2.94 1.33
C ASN A 41 -2.03 2.51 0.04
N VAL A 42 -2.02 1.21 -0.28
CA VAL A 42 -2.72 0.63 -1.44
C VAL A 42 -4.23 0.87 -1.34
N VAL A 43 -4.85 0.46 -0.23
CA VAL A 43 -6.31 0.57 -0.04
C VAL A 43 -6.75 2.03 -0.04
N GLY A 44 -6.05 2.90 0.69
CA GLY A 44 -6.35 4.33 0.74
C GLY A 44 -6.18 5.02 -0.60
N GLY A 45 -5.09 4.74 -1.32
CA GLY A 45 -4.82 5.29 -2.64
C GLY A 45 -5.89 4.92 -3.66
N PHE A 46 -6.33 3.66 -3.69
CA PHE A 46 -7.41 3.23 -4.59
C PHE A 46 -8.78 3.79 -4.18
N LEU A 47 -9.10 3.86 -2.88
CA LEU A 47 -10.36 4.42 -2.41
C LEU A 47 -10.51 5.90 -2.78
N VAL A 48 -9.45 6.69 -2.55
CA VAL A 48 -9.44 8.12 -2.92
C VAL A 48 -9.51 8.29 -4.43
N THR A 49 -8.80 7.47 -5.20
CA THR A 49 -8.89 7.49 -6.68
C THR A 49 -10.32 7.23 -7.15
N ARG A 50 -11.01 6.24 -6.56
CA ARG A 50 -12.43 5.97 -6.87
C ARG A 50 -13.33 7.16 -6.54
N ARG A 51 -13.14 7.80 -5.38
CA ARG A 51 -13.90 9.01 -5.00
C ARG A 51 -13.62 10.17 -5.96
N MET A 52 -12.38 10.35 -6.40
CA MET A 52 -12.01 11.35 -7.39
C MET A 52 -12.68 11.11 -8.73
N LEU A 53 -12.65 9.88 -9.24
CA LEU A 53 -13.28 9.53 -10.51
C LEU A 53 -14.81 9.66 -10.46
N ALA A 54 -15.44 9.32 -9.33
CA ALA A 54 -16.87 9.47 -9.14
C ALA A 54 -17.33 10.94 -9.16
N MET A 55 -16.46 11.90 -8.81
CA MET A 55 -16.77 13.33 -8.92
C MET A 55 -16.84 13.82 -10.38
N PHE A 56 -16.21 13.12 -11.32
CA PHE A 56 -16.29 13.44 -12.76
C PHE A 56 -17.47 12.77 -13.48
N GLN A 57 -18.08 11.75 -12.88
CA GLN A 57 -19.24 11.04 -13.44
C GLN A 57 -20.59 11.68 -13.08
N LYS A 58 -20.57 12.75 -12.27
CA LYS A 58 -21.77 13.42 -11.76
C LYS A 58 -22.20 14.65 -12.58
N SER A 59 -21.63 14.83 -13.77
CA SER A 59 -21.97 15.92 -14.69
C SER A 59 -22.36 15.41 -16.06
#